data_AF-A0A317XJ48-F1
#
_entry.id   AF-A0A317XJ48-F1
#
_cell.length_a   1.000
_cell.length_b   1.000
_cell.length_c   1.000
_cell.angle_alpha   90.00
_cell.angle_beta   90.00
_cell.angle_gamma   90.00
#
_symmetry.space_group_name_H-M   'P 1'
#
loop_
_entity.id
_entity.type
_entity.pdbx_description
1 polymer ?
#
loop_
_entity_poly.entity_id
_entity_poly.type
_entity_poly.pdbx_seq_one_letter_code
_entity_poly.pdbx_strand_id
1 'polypeptide(L)'
;MSLPKALAQILFVGTQIVGKALLEAGRQAGRNARAGRVEATAGAAGAGAGGAAANPSDQLTRTHRMTLDEAKLILNLKQDMSASTLASQIASSAAAAETGGKSVLEQVREAISKNYDHLFATNAPPAPKGQKGGGAGSFYIQSKVVRARERIEAELGLLEQNKSADSQAPPQDSAQQPPSSSSTPNKEP
;
A
#
# COMPACT_ATOMS: atom_id res chain seq x y z
N MET A 1 -6.08 -14.99 -54.17
CA MET A 1 -4.91 -15.04 -53.25
C MET A 1 -4.51 -16.49 -53.08
N SER A 2 -3.31 -16.90 -53.50
CA SER A 2 -2.87 -18.29 -53.35
C SER A 2 -2.55 -18.59 -51.88
N LEU A 3 -3.27 -19.55 -51.30
CA LEU A 3 -3.18 -19.99 -49.91
C LEU A 3 -1.73 -20.22 -49.39
N PRO A 4 -0.78 -20.74 -50.18
CA PRO A 4 0.62 -20.87 -49.74
C PRO A 4 1.33 -19.53 -49.45
N LYS A 5 1.01 -18.47 -50.21
CA LYS A 5 1.62 -17.14 -50.02
C LYS A 5 1.05 -16.43 -48.79
N ALA A 6 -0.22 -16.66 -48.48
CA ALA A 6 -0.86 -16.12 -47.27
C ALA A 6 -0.28 -16.74 -45.99
N LEU A 7 -0.06 -18.08 -45.99
CA LEU A 7 0.56 -18.76 -44.85
C LEU A 7 2.01 -18.30 -44.61
N ALA A 8 2.81 -18.15 -45.67
CA ALA A 8 4.16 -17.63 -45.56
C ALA A 8 4.19 -16.18 -45.01
N GLN A 9 3.23 -15.35 -45.42
CA GLN A 9 3.13 -13.96 -44.97
C GLN A 9 2.71 -13.85 -43.51
N ILE A 10 1.74 -14.65 -43.05
CA ILE A 10 1.33 -14.69 -41.64
C ILE A 10 2.49 -15.14 -40.75
N LEU A 11 3.24 -16.14 -41.18
CA LEU A 11 4.36 -16.69 -40.42
C LEU A 11 5.54 -15.70 -40.33
N PHE A 12 5.83 -14.99 -41.42
CA PHE A 12 6.86 -13.94 -41.45
C PHE A 12 6.49 -12.73 -40.59
N VAL A 13 5.26 -12.23 -40.72
CA VAL A 13 4.79 -11.07 -39.94
C VAL A 13 4.63 -11.42 -38.46
N GLY A 14 4.11 -12.62 -38.15
CA GLY A 14 3.96 -13.10 -36.76
C GLY A 14 5.29 -13.19 -36.03
N THR A 15 6.34 -13.69 -36.69
CA THR A 15 7.69 -13.81 -36.08
C THR A 15 8.31 -12.44 -35.77
N GLN A 16 8.11 -11.43 -36.62
CA GLN A 16 8.64 -10.08 -36.39
C GLN A 16 7.96 -9.37 -35.22
N ILE A 17 6.65 -9.57 -35.03
CA ILE A 17 5.90 -8.95 -33.93
C ILE A 17 6.29 -9.58 -32.58
N VAL A 18 6.36 -10.91 -32.51
CA VAL A 18 6.73 -11.63 -31.28
C VAL A 18 8.18 -11.32 -30.88
N GLY A 19 9.11 -11.25 -31.84
CA GLY A 19 10.51 -10.94 -31.56
C GLY A 19 10.73 -9.53 -30.99
N LYS A 20 10.04 -8.52 -31.54
CA LYS A 20 10.14 -7.13 -31.03
C LYS A 20 9.52 -6.98 -29.64
N ALA A 21 8.35 -7.58 -29.41
CA ALA A 21 7.68 -7.55 -28.12
C ALA A 21 8.49 -8.26 -27.02
N LEU A 22 9.07 -9.43 -27.32
CA LEU A 22 9.90 -10.17 -26.36
C LEU A 22 11.19 -9.41 -26.00
N LEU A 23 11.81 -8.71 -26.97
CA LEU A 23 13.00 -7.90 -26.71
C LEU A 23 12.70 -6.68 -25.85
N GLU A 24 11.59 -5.98 -26.11
CA GLU A 24 11.15 -4.84 -25.28
C GLU A 24 10.76 -5.29 -23.87
N ALA A 25 9.97 -6.36 -23.76
CA ALA A 25 9.59 -6.95 -22.48
C ALA A 25 10.83 -7.47 -21.72
N GLY A 26 11.79 -8.10 -22.40
CA GLY A 26 13.05 -8.55 -21.83
C GLY A 26 13.93 -7.38 -21.35
N ARG A 27 13.94 -6.27 -22.08
CA ARG A 27 14.63 -5.04 -21.67
C ARG A 27 13.93 -4.34 -20.52
N GLN A 28 12.60 -4.38 -20.46
CA GLN A 28 11.79 -3.86 -19.35
C GLN A 28 11.95 -4.70 -18.09
N ALA A 29 11.93 -6.04 -18.21
CA ALA A 29 12.27 -6.96 -17.14
C ALA A 29 13.73 -6.81 -16.70
N GLY A 30 14.66 -6.59 -17.64
CA GLY A 30 16.07 -6.33 -17.33
C GLY A 30 16.27 -5.00 -16.59
N ARG A 31 15.49 -3.97 -16.90
CA ARG A 31 15.48 -2.70 -16.17
C ARG A 31 14.85 -2.86 -14.78
N ASN A 32 13.77 -3.60 -14.64
CA ASN A 32 13.15 -3.87 -13.34
C ASN A 32 14.04 -4.80 -12.48
N ALA A 33 14.73 -5.76 -13.09
CA ALA A 33 15.69 -6.64 -12.42
C ALA A 33 17.01 -5.93 -12.10
N ARG A 34 17.42 -4.92 -12.88
CA ARG A 34 18.56 -4.04 -12.54
C ARG A 34 18.17 -2.96 -11.55
N ALA A 35 16.95 -2.45 -11.56
CA ALA A 35 16.42 -1.58 -10.51
C ALA A 35 16.29 -2.38 -9.20
N GLY A 36 15.76 -3.60 -9.26
CA GLY A 36 15.67 -4.52 -8.13
C GLY A 36 17.02 -5.10 -7.69
N ARG A 37 18.00 -5.25 -8.60
CA ARG A 37 19.37 -5.64 -8.26
C ARG A 37 20.20 -4.47 -7.78
N VAL A 38 19.97 -3.25 -8.23
CA VAL A 38 20.57 -2.05 -7.63
C VAL A 38 19.90 -1.76 -6.29
N GLU A 39 18.62 -2.06 -6.07
CA GLU A 39 18.01 -2.10 -4.73
C GLU A 39 18.60 -3.23 -3.86
N ALA A 40 18.81 -4.43 -4.41
CA ALA A 40 19.32 -5.56 -3.63
C ALA A 40 20.86 -5.54 -3.40
N THR A 41 21.65 -4.95 -4.30
CA THR A 41 23.11 -4.80 -4.15
C THR A 41 23.52 -3.44 -3.59
N ALA A 42 22.71 -2.37 -3.73
CA ALA A 42 22.87 -1.18 -2.90
C ALA A 42 22.24 -1.37 -1.50
N GLY A 43 21.33 -2.33 -1.33
CA GLY A 43 20.82 -2.74 -0.02
C GLY A 43 21.82 -3.51 0.86
N ALA A 44 22.94 -3.97 0.30
CA ALA A 44 24.02 -4.61 1.07
C ALA A 44 25.18 -3.66 1.41
N ALA A 45 25.28 -2.48 0.77
CA ALA A 45 26.36 -1.50 1.00
C ALA A 45 25.86 -0.12 1.46
N GLY A 46 24.56 0.04 1.72
CA GLY A 46 23.90 1.31 2.04
C GLY A 46 23.09 1.26 3.32
N ALA A 47 23.67 0.76 4.42
CA ALA A 47 23.21 1.11 5.76
C ALA A 47 23.62 2.58 6.04
N GLY A 48 22.88 3.54 5.47
CA GLY A 48 23.15 4.96 5.68
C GLY A 48 22.40 5.88 4.73
N ALA A 49 21.33 6.47 5.24
CA ALA A 49 20.75 7.78 4.90
C ALA A 49 20.64 8.19 3.41
N GLY A 50 19.40 8.17 2.90
CA GLY A 50 19.01 8.89 1.68
C GLY A 50 17.49 9.12 1.67
N GLY A 51 17.06 10.29 2.14
CA GLY A 51 15.66 10.64 2.38
C GLY A 51 14.85 10.92 1.12
N ALA A 52 14.23 9.89 0.55
CA ALA A 52 12.85 10.03 0.08
C ALA A 52 11.96 9.81 1.31
N ALA A 53 10.89 10.59 1.51
CA ALA A 53 9.94 10.38 2.60
C ALA A 53 9.58 8.89 2.65
N ALA A 54 10.12 8.18 3.65
CA ALA A 54 9.97 6.73 3.73
C ALA A 54 8.47 6.48 3.81
N ASN A 55 7.89 5.73 2.86
CA ASN A 55 6.47 5.46 2.89
C ASN A 55 6.15 4.93 4.29
N PRO A 56 5.17 5.49 5.00
CA PRO A 56 4.90 5.09 6.39
C PRO A 56 4.58 3.58 6.48
N SER A 57 4.02 3.02 5.40
CA SER A 57 3.84 1.58 5.20
C SER A 57 5.15 0.77 5.17
N ASP A 58 6.26 1.31 4.66
CA ASP A 58 7.57 0.64 4.65
C ASP A 58 8.18 0.57 6.05
N GLN A 59 7.98 1.60 6.86
CA GLN A 59 8.37 1.57 8.27
C GLN A 59 7.60 0.49 9.02
N LEU A 60 6.30 0.39 8.76
CA LEU A 60 5.44 -0.60 9.40
C LEU A 60 5.81 -2.04 9.01
N THR A 61 6.26 -2.27 7.77
CA THR A 61 6.82 -3.56 7.33
C THR A 61 8.06 -3.96 8.12
N ARG A 62 8.93 -3.02 8.48
CA ARG A 62 10.12 -3.30 9.31
C ARG A 62 9.73 -3.68 10.74
N THR A 63 8.72 -3.02 11.31
CA THR A 63 8.21 -3.29 12.67
C THR A 63 7.50 -4.63 12.76
N HIS A 64 6.56 -4.91 11.86
CA HIS A 64 5.75 -6.13 11.91
C HIS A 64 6.44 -7.34 11.27
N ARG A 65 7.54 -7.13 10.52
CA ARG A 65 8.26 -8.16 9.75
C ARG A 65 7.34 -8.90 8.76
N MET A 66 6.40 -8.16 8.19
CA MET A 66 5.40 -8.65 7.24
C MET A 66 4.94 -7.50 6.35
N THR A 67 4.81 -7.78 5.06
CA THR A 67 4.33 -6.79 4.09
C THR A 67 2.81 -6.65 4.17
N LEU A 68 2.29 -5.51 3.71
CA LEU A 68 0.85 -5.28 3.64
C LEU A 68 0.16 -6.32 2.74
N ASP A 69 0.79 -6.72 1.64
CA ASP A 69 0.23 -7.70 0.71
C ASP A 69 0.21 -9.12 1.29
N GLU A 70 1.23 -9.51 2.05
CA GLU A 70 1.19 -10.78 2.81
C GLU A 70 0.03 -10.79 3.81
N ALA A 71 -0.18 -9.67 4.52
CA ALA A 71 -1.30 -9.57 5.48
C ALA A 71 -2.67 -9.70 4.80
N LYS A 72 -2.87 -9.07 3.63
CA LYS A 72 -4.11 -9.21 2.84
C LYS A 72 -4.34 -10.66 2.42
N LEU A 73 -3.30 -11.33 1.94
CA LEU A 73 -3.38 -12.74 1.52
C LEU A 73 -3.71 -13.66 2.69
N ILE A 74 -3.07 -13.47 3.86
CA ILE A 74 -3.35 -14.26 5.07
C ILE A 74 -4.81 -14.10 5.50
N LEU A 75 -5.35 -12.88 5.49
CA LEU A 75 -6.75 -12.63 5.86
C LEU A 75 -7.74 -12.82 4.70
N ASN A 76 -7.29 -13.32 3.55
CA ASN A 76 -8.10 -13.52 2.35
C ASN A 76 -8.95 -12.29 1.99
N LEU A 77 -8.35 -11.11 2.05
CA LEU A 77 -9.00 -9.85 1.70
C LEU A 77 -8.89 -9.62 0.20
N LYS A 78 -10.04 -9.45 -0.45
CA LYS A 78 -10.14 -9.20 -1.90
C LYS A 78 -9.94 -7.73 -2.28
N GLN A 79 -9.92 -6.83 -1.30
CA GLN A 79 -9.78 -5.40 -1.53
C GLN A 79 -8.32 -4.98 -1.46
N ASP A 80 -7.91 -4.18 -2.44
CA ASP A 80 -6.60 -3.54 -2.43
C ASP A 80 -6.56 -2.45 -1.36
N MET A 81 -6.15 -2.85 -0.16
CA MET A 81 -5.97 -1.97 1.00
C MET A 81 -4.77 -1.00 0.87
N SER A 82 -4.35 -0.65 -0.35
CA SER A 82 -3.31 0.38 -0.49
C SER A 82 -3.88 1.72 -0.03
N ALA A 83 -3.03 2.53 0.59
CA ALA A 83 -3.45 3.83 1.12
C ALA A 83 -4.11 4.69 0.03
N SER A 84 -3.59 4.65 -1.19
CA SER A 84 -4.14 5.39 -2.34
C SER A 84 -5.49 4.86 -2.84
N THR A 85 -5.68 3.54 -2.84
CA THR A 85 -6.91 2.90 -3.35
C THR A 85 -8.04 3.03 -2.33
N LEU A 86 -7.74 2.87 -1.05
CA LEU A 86 -8.73 3.13 0.00
C LEU A 86 -9.09 4.60 0.05
N ALA A 87 -8.12 5.52 -0.06
CA ALA A 87 -8.42 6.96 -0.11
C ALA A 87 -9.32 7.33 -1.29
N SER A 88 -9.08 6.78 -2.49
CA SER A 88 -9.93 7.03 -3.66
C SER A 88 -11.32 6.40 -3.53
N GLN A 89 -11.42 5.18 -2.97
CA GLN A 89 -12.70 4.54 -2.69
C GLN A 89 -13.50 5.29 -1.63
N ILE A 90 -12.85 5.77 -0.56
CA ILE A 90 -13.48 6.59 0.48
C ILE A 90 -14.00 7.90 -0.13
N ALA A 91 -13.20 8.58 -0.95
CA ALA A 91 -13.61 9.81 -1.65
C ALA A 91 -14.81 9.57 -2.58
N SER A 92 -14.84 8.45 -3.32
CA SER A 92 -15.99 8.09 -4.15
C SER A 92 -17.24 7.69 -3.36
N SER A 93 -17.06 7.12 -2.15
CA SER A 93 -18.17 6.69 -1.28
C SER A 93 -18.78 7.82 -0.45
N ALA A 94 -18.02 8.90 -0.20
CA ALA A 94 -18.54 10.12 0.43
C ALA A 94 -19.63 10.78 -0.42
N ALA A 95 -19.54 10.69 -1.76
CA ALA A 95 -20.58 11.14 -2.68
C ALA A 95 -21.83 10.22 -2.69
N ALA A 96 -21.73 8.98 -2.21
CA ALA A 96 -22.82 8.01 -2.11
C ALA A 96 -23.41 7.91 -0.68
N ALA A 97 -22.85 8.63 0.29
CA ALA A 97 -23.22 8.58 1.71
C ALA A 97 -24.58 9.26 2.03
N GLU A 98 -25.21 9.88 1.03
CA GLU A 98 -26.58 10.44 1.11
C GLU A 98 -27.66 9.38 1.40
N THR A 99 -27.35 8.09 1.41
CA THR A 99 -28.34 7.01 1.61
C THR A 99 -27.85 5.97 2.60
N GLY A 100 -27.75 6.31 3.89
CA GLY A 100 -27.82 5.37 5.04
C GLY A 100 -26.90 4.14 5.07
N GLY A 101 -25.93 4.04 4.16
CA GLY A 101 -25.05 2.89 4.00
C GLY A 101 -23.86 2.97 4.94
N LYS A 102 -23.37 1.82 5.39
CA LYS A 102 -22.12 1.71 6.15
C LYS A 102 -20.98 2.35 5.35
N SER A 103 -20.20 3.23 5.98
CA SER A 103 -18.96 3.77 5.41
C SER A 103 -18.08 2.65 4.85
N VAL A 104 -17.37 2.89 3.74
CA VAL A 104 -16.47 1.89 3.14
C VAL A 104 -15.44 1.39 4.16
N LEU A 105 -14.92 2.28 5.01
CA LEU A 105 -14.00 1.93 6.09
C LEU A 105 -14.62 0.95 7.09
N GLU A 106 -15.91 1.11 7.40
CA GLU A 106 -16.61 0.23 8.33
C GLU A 106 -16.83 -1.15 7.70
N GLN A 107 -17.22 -1.21 6.42
CA GLN A 107 -17.36 -2.47 5.69
C GLN A 107 -16.03 -3.23 5.62
N VAL A 108 -14.93 -2.51 5.40
CA VAL A 108 -13.57 -3.04 5.42
C VAL A 108 -13.22 -3.61 6.79
N ARG A 109 -13.48 -2.85 7.87
CA ARG A 109 -13.20 -3.27 9.26
C ARG A 109 -14.01 -4.51 9.66
N GLU A 110 -15.27 -4.55 9.25
CA GLU A 110 -16.16 -5.69 9.45
C GLU A 110 -15.64 -6.94 8.71
N ALA A 111 -15.22 -6.78 7.44
CA ALA A 111 -14.63 -7.88 6.66
C ALA A 111 -13.34 -8.41 7.29
N ILE A 112 -12.46 -7.53 7.78
CA ILE A 112 -11.23 -7.91 8.50
C ILE A 112 -11.58 -8.73 9.74
N SER A 113 -12.51 -8.23 10.56
CA SER A 113 -12.91 -8.87 11.83
C SER A 113 -13.51 -10.25 11.57
N LYS A 114 -14.44 -10.34 10.62
CA LYS A 114 -15.09 -11.60 10.25
C LYS A 114 -14.10 -12.64 9.72
N ASN A 115 -13.21 -12.25 8.82
CA ASN A 115 -12.21 -13.16 8.26
C ASN A 115 -11.19 -13.58 9.33
N TYR A 116 -10.77 -12.66 10.18
CA TYR A 116 -9.90 -12.93 11.31
C TYR A 116 -10.52 -13.96 12.26
N ASP A 117 -11.74 -13.72 12.74
CA ASP A 117 -12.40 -14.62 13.71
C ASP A 117 -12.57 -16.03 13.14
N HIS A 118 -12.97 -16.12 11.87
CA HIS A 118 -13.08 -17.39 11.17
C HIS A 118 -11.72 -18.11 11.07
N LEU A 119 -10.69 -17.45 10.54
CA LEU A 119 -9.37 -18.06 10.36
C LEU A 119 -8.69 -18.39 11.68
N PHE A 120 -8.87 -17.56 12.71
CA PHE A 120 -8.33 -17.78 14.04
C PHE A 120 -8.97 -18.99 14.71
N ALA A 121 -10.29 -19.14 14.60
CA ALA A 121 -11.02 -20.30 15.12
C ALA A 121 -10.65 -21.59 14.36
N THR A 122 -10.63 -21.56 13.02
CA THR A 122 -10.29 -22.73 12.19
C THR A 122 -8.87 -23.22 12.44
N ASN A 123 -7.92 -22.30 12.65
CA ASN A 123 -6.51 -22.63 12.86
C ASN A 123 -6.09 -22.68 14.34
N ALA A 124 -7.05 -22.81 15.26
CA ALA A 124 -6.74 -22.93 16.68
C ALA A 124 -5.77 -24.11 16.93
N PRO A 125 -4.71 -23.91 17.72
CA PRO A 125 -3.74 -24.95 18.00
C PRO A 125 -4.36 -26.09 18.82
N PRO A 126 -3.72 -27.28 18.80
CA PRO A 126 -4.11 -28.37 19.68
C PRO A 126 -3.92 -27.94 21.13
N ALA A 127 -4.76 -28.47 22.02
CA ALA A 127 -4.61 -28.22 23.43
C ALA A 127 -3.24 -28.72 23.95
N PRO A 128 -2.69 -28.08 24.99
CA PRO A 128 -1.47 -28.55 25.65
C PRO A 128 -1.59 -30.02 26.09
N LYS A 129 -0.45 -30.71 26.20
CA LYS A 129 -0.40 -32.12 26.61
C LYS A 129 -1.21 -32.35 27.88
N GLY A 130 -2.22 -33.23 27.79
CA GLY A 130 -3.08 -33.62 28.90
C GLY A 130 -4.45 -32.95 28.95
N GLN A 131 -4.74 -31.98 28.06
CA GLN A 131 -6.06 -31.36 27.96
C GLN A 131 -6.83 -31.86 26.73
N LYS A 132 -8.14 -32.09 26.87
CA LYS A 132 -9.03 -32.45 25.77
C LYS A 132 -9.64 -31.17 25.17
N GLY A 133 -9.54 -31.03 23.85
CA GLY A 133 -10.00 -29.85 23.12
C GLY A 133 -8.91 -29.29 22.20
N GLY A 134 -9.16 -28.12 21.63
CA GLY A 134 -8.25 -27.48 20.66
C GLY A 134 -8.54 -27.90 19.21
N GLY A 135 -8.04 -27.10 18.28
CA GLY A 135 -8.19 -27.36 16.84
C GLY A 135 -7.07 -28.24 16.30
N ALA A 136 -7.14 -28.53 15.00
CA ALA A 136 -6.08 -29.21 14.25
C ALA A 136 -5.03 -28.22 13.69
N GLY A 137 -5.12 -26.95 14.06
CA GLY A 137 -4.24 -25.90 13.57
C GLY A 137 -2.87 -25.89 14.26
N SER A 138 -2.10 -24.83 14.02
CA SER A 138 -0.81 -24.64 14.68
C SER A 138 -0.70 -23.24 15.27
N PHE A 139 0.05 -23.13 16.37
CA PHE A 139 0.32 -21.85 17.01
C PHE A 139 1.02 -20.87 16.07
N TYR A 140 1.86 -21.38 15.15
CA TYR A 140 2.52 -20.57 14.13
C TYR A 140 1.52 -19.91 13.18
N ILE A 141 0.57 -20.67 12.63
CA ILE A 141 -0.44 -20.12 11.72
C ILE A 141 -1.36 -19.15 12.46
N GLN A 142 -1.78 -19.48 13.69
CA GLN A 142 -2.56 -18.57 14.50
C GLN A 142 -1.80 -17.25 14.77
N SER A 143 -0.51 -17.33 15.11
CA SER A 143 0.35 -16.15 15.29
C SER A 143 0.48 -15.31 14.02
N LYS A 144 0.53 -15.95 12.84
CA LYS A 144 0.54 -15.26 11.54
C LYS A 144 -0.76 -14.53 11.25
N VAL A 145 -1.91 -15.13 11.58
CA VAL A 145 -3.24 -14.50 11.43
C VAL A 145 -3.36 -13.27 12.35
N VAL A 146 -2.89 -13.38 13.60
CA VAL A 146 -2.87 -12.24 14.54
C VAL A 146 -1.97 -11.13 14.02
N ARG A 147 -0.74 -11.44 13.63
CA ARG A 147 0.19 -10.47 13.04
C ARG A 147 -0.43 -9.78 11.82
N ALA A 148 -1.18 -10.51 10.99
CA ALA A 148 -1.75 -10.00 9.74
C ALA A 148 -2.81 -8.94 10.04
N ARG A 149 -3.65 -9.21 11.04
CA ARG A 149 -4.61 -8.25 11.55
C ARG A 149 -3.93 -6.99 12.09
N GLU A 150 -2.96 -7.13 12.99
CA GLU A 150 -2.22 -6.00 13.57
C GLU A 150 -1.58 -5.11 12.49
N ARG A 151 -1.00 -5.75 11.45
CA ARG A 151 -0.35 -5.05 10.33
C ARG A 151 -1.34 -4.19 9.53
N ILE A 152 -2.56 -4.68 9.32
CA ILE A 152 -3.61 -3.97 8.57
C ILE A 152 -4.24 -2.88 9.44
N GLU A 153 -4.50 -3.16 10.71
CA GLU A 153 -5.01 -2.17 11.67
C GLU A 153 -4.05 -0.97 11.78
N ALA A 154 -2.74 -1.21 11.77
CA ALA A 154 -1.76 -0.13 11.78
C ALA A 154 -1.70 0.68 10.47
N GLU A 155 -1.98 0.10 9.29
CA GLU A 155 -2.16 0.91 8.06
C GLU A 155 -3.42 1.76 8.10
N LEU A 156 -4.52 1.21 8.60
CA LEU A 156 -5.76 1.96 8.77
C LEU A 156 -5.55 3.15 9.72
N GLY A 157 -4.80 2.95 10.81
CA GLY A 157 -4.42 4.04 11.70
C GLY A 157 -3.57 5.13 11.03
N LEU A 158 -2.62 4.76 10.15
CA LEU A 158 -1.85 5.72 9.37
C LEU A 158 -2.74 6.55 8.42
N LEU A 159 -3.74 5.89 7.80
CA LEU A 159 -4.72 6.55 6.93
C LEU A 159 -5.59 7.55 7.69
N GLU A 160 -6.04 7.18 8.90
CA GLU A 160 -6.81 8.09 9.76
C GLU A 160 -5.99 9.29 10.21
N GLN A 161 -4.72 9.08 10.61
CA GLN A 161 -3.82 10.17 11.00
C GLN A 161 -3.55 11.14 9.84
N ASN A 162 -3.32 10.63 8.63
CA ASN A 162 -3.15 11.50 7.45
C ASN A 162 -4.41 12.32 7.14
N LYS A 163 -5.60 11.74 7.30
CA LYS A 163 -6.88 12.46 7.11
C LYS A 163 -7.08 13.57 8.15
N SER A 164 -6.68 13.33 9.40
CA SER A 164 -6.72 14.34 10.46
C SER A 164 -5.69 15.45 10.24
N ALA A 165 -4.51 15.13 9.72
CA ALA A 165 -3.45 16.10 9.43
C ALA A 165 -3.82 17.04 8.27
N ASP A 166 -4.44 16.53 7.20
CA ASP A 166 -4.96 17.37 6.10
C ASP A 166 -6.10 18.30 6.54
N SER A 167 -6.83 17.94 7.61
CA SER A 167 -7.90 18.77 8.17
C SER A 167 -7.42 19.84 9.17
N GLN A 168 -6.12 19.86 9.48
CA GLN A 168 -5.51 20.76 10.48
C GLN A 168 -4.35 21.62 9.91
N ALA A 169 -4.20 21.72 8.59
CA ALA A 169 -3.37 22.75 8.01
C ALA A 169 -4.00 24.14 8.29
N PRO A 170 -3.32 25.05 9.02
CA PRO A 170 -3.80 26.42 9.16
C PRO A 170 -3.85 27.07 7.76
N PRO A 171 -4.82 27.97 7.48
CA PRO A 171 -4.74 28.79 6.28
C PRO A 171 -3.41 29.52 6.30
N GLN A 172 -2.60 29.32 5.27
CA GLN A 172 -1.41 30.14 5.02
C GLN A 172 -1.88 31.55 4.70
N ASP A 173 -2.10 32.33 5.76
CA ASP A 173 -2.39 33.75 5.67
C ASP A 173 -1.12 34.45 5.19
N SER A 174 -1.04 34.61 3.87
CA SER A 174 0.00 35.39 3.20
C SER A 174 -0.31 36.89 3.35
N ALA A 175 -0.52 37.35 4.58
CA ALA A 175 -0.72 38.75 4.93
C ALA A 175 0.54 39.28 5.62
N GLN A 176 1.61 39.44 4.85
CA GLN A 176 2.77 40.22 5.29
C GLN A 176 2.56 41.69 4.96
N GLN A 177 2.05 42.44 5.93
CA GLN A 177 2.31 43.86 6.19
C GLN A 177 1.85 44.18 7.63
N PRO A 178 2.35 45.23 8.32
CA PRO A 178 3.57 46.04 8.20
C PRO A 178 4.26 46.16 9.61
N PRO A 179 5.12 47.15 9.98
CA PRO A 179 4.70 48.55 10.12
C PRO A 179 5.71 49.60 9.61
N SER A 180 5.15 50.65 9.03
CA SER A 180 5.75 51.98 8.95
C SER A 180 6.14 52.48 10.35
N SER A 181 7.38 52.95 10.50
CA SER A 181 7.71 53.94 11.52
C SER A 181 8.65 55.00 10.96
N SER A 182 8.09 56.21 10.97
CA SER A 182 8.66 57.55 10.83
C SER A 182 10.12 57.71 11.24
N SER A 183 10.94 58.26 10.34
CA SER A 183 12.05 59.13 10.75
C SER A 183 12.17 60.33 9.80
N THR A 184 11.62 61.45 10.25
CA THR A 184 12.08 62.79 9.86
C THR A 184 12.49 63.51 11.14
N PRO A 185 13.71 64.06 11.20
CA PRO A 185 13.94 65.26 11.97
C PRO A 185 14.27 66.40 11.01
N ASN A 186 13.39 67.40 11.07
CA ASN A 186 13.52 68.71 10.48
C ASN A 186 14.81 69.39 10.99
N LYS A 187 15.60 69.99 10.10
CA LYS A 187 16.64 70.95 10.48
C LYS A 187 16.74 72.05 9.42
N GLU A 188 16.13 73.18 9.74
CA GLU A 188 16.46 74.54 9.31
C GLU A 188 16.08 75.48 10.47
N PRO A 189 16.57 76.72 10.54
CA PRO A 189 17.45 77.42 9.60
C PRO A 189 18.94 77.45 10.00
#